data_AF-A0A662R946-F1
#
_entry.id   AF-A0A662R946-F1
#
_cell.length_a   1.000
_cell.length_b   1.000
_cell.length_c   1.000
_cell.angle_alpha   90.00
_cell.angle_beta   90.00
_cell.angle_gamma   90.00
#
_symmetry.space_group_name_H-M   'P 1'
#
loop_
_entity.id
_entity.type
_entity.pdbx_description
1 polymer ?
#
loop_
_entity_poly.entity_id
_entity_poly.type
_entity_poly.pdbx_seq_one_letter_code
_entity_poly.pdbx_strand_id
1 'polypeptide(L)'
;MKSERNGFWKISVFAILFAVLAFISIGCASADTIYVPEGGNQTIQQAVDNASEGDTIIVSDGTYNENVDVDKAYLTIRSENGSANCIVNASVNTTHVFEVKQDYVNISGFTVTNATGSNQAGIQLSNVDHCNISSNTASNNNYGILLRSSSNNNLTNNTASNNNYGILLSYSSNNNTLTSNTASNNNYGIRMSFSSNNTLTSNTASNNNYGIRLSSSSNNTLTSNNASDNYDGIYLYYSSNNNLTNNTANSNGWFGIYLYYSSNNNNLTNNTASNNNYGILLSFSSSNNLTNNTASNNNYGIGLSSSSNNNVSCNWVQNNTNAGFYLLGIYLTGGSTGNTIEKNNIIANGALQGDGSYRWQLANNQPNEVSTAGNWWGTADTTRINASIHDWTYDVGWGNVTTSPNHDWTGWTYDAGWGNVTTSPRLDGPSPCAPTPEPYAFTTADAVIALEIAVGSRPPNSRYDVSGDGRVTSLDALIILQMAAGGKR
;
A
#
# COMPACT_ATOMS: atom_id res chain seq x y z
N MET A 1 43.49 60.72 40.45
CA MET A 1 43.14 59.31 40.17
C MET A 1 41.81 59.26 39.42
N LYS A 2 41.83 59.51 38.10
CA LYS A 2 40.70 59.31 37.20
C LYS A 2 41.25 58.91 35.82
N SER A 3 40.73 57.78 35.34
CA SER A 3 40.63 57.31 33.95
C SER A 3 41.91 57.09 33.10
N GLU A 4 42.57 55.96 33.32
CA GLU A 4 43.41 55.26 32.32
C GLU A 4 42.89 53.83 32.07
N ARG A 5 41.58 53.66 31.84
CA ARG A 5 40.97 52.33 31.61
C ARG A 5 40.15 52.19 30.32
N ASN A 6 40.35 53.08 29.35
CA ASN A 6 39.58 53.07 28.08
C ASN A 6 40.38 52.63 26.83
N GLY A 7 41.67 52.31 26.97
CA GLY A 7 42.53 51.88 25.84
C GLY A 7 42.52 50.38 25.56
N PHE A 8 42.44 49.54 26.60
CA PHE A 8 42.57 48.08 26.45
C PHE A 8 41.33 47.39 25.87
N TRP A 9 40.13 47.93 26.08
CA TRP A 9 38.90 47.32 25.57
C TRP A 9 38.67 47.56 24.07
N LYS A 10 39.23 48.62 23.49
CA LYS A 10 39.06 48.90 22.05
C LYS A 10 39.93 47.99 21.16
N ILE A 11 41.10 47.57 21.66
CA ILE A 11 42.01 46.68 20.91
C ILE A 11 41.48 45.23 20.94
N SER A 12 40.88 44.79 22.05
CA SER A 12 40.31 43.43 22.16
C SER A 12 39.01 43.25 21.36
N VAL A 13 38.16 44.28 21.26
CA VAL A 13 36.92 44.19 20.46
C VAL A 13 37.22 44.21 18.95
N PHE A 14 38.23 44.97 18.49
CA PHE A 14 38.64 44.95 17.08
C PHE A 14 39.30 43.63 16.65
N ALA A 15 40.10 43.01 17.52
CA ALA A 15 40.70 41.70 17.24
C ALA A 15 39.66 40.56 17.20
N ILE A 16 38.63 40.63 18.06
CA ILE A 16 37.51 39.67 18.05
C ILE A 16 36.59 39.91 16.85
N LEU A 17 36.36 41.16 16.44
CA LEU A 17 35.56 41.47 15.24
C LEU A 17 36.27 41.01 13.95
N PHE A 18 37.60 41.09 13.89
CA PHE A 18 38.39 40.57 12.76
C PHE A 18 38.44 39.03 12.74
N ALA A 19 38.47 38.38 13.90
CA ALA A 19 38.35 36.92 14.00
C ALA A 19 36.93 36.43 13.62
N VAL A 20 35.88 37.16 14.00
CA VAL A 20 34.49 36.85 13.62
C VAL A 20 34.24 37.12 12.14
N LEU A 21 34.84 38.15 11.54
CA LEU A 21 34.77 38.38 10.08
C LEU A 21 35.64 37.40 9.27
N ALA A 22 36.75 36.91 9.83
CA ALA A 22 37.57 35.86 9.21
C ALA A 22 36.93 34.45 9.29
N PHE A 23 35.99 34.22 10.22
CA PHE A 23 35.16 33.01 10.25
C PHE A 23 33.92 33.08 9.34
N ILE A 24 33.52 34.27 8.89
CA ILE A 24 32.46 34.45 7.87
C ILE A 24 33.05 34.35 6.45
N SER A 25 34.37 34.28 6.31
CA SER A 25 35.06 34.03 5.05
C SER A 25 35.64 32.62 4.91
N ILE A 26 35.16 31.64 5.69
CA ILE A 26 35.24 30.25 5.23
C ILE A 26 34.40 30.25 3.97
N GLY A 27 35.08 30.22 2.82
CA GLY A 27 34.46 30.39 1.52
C GLY A 27 33.20 29.55 1.46
N CYS A 28 32.07 30.21 1.19
CA CYS A 28 30.99 29.55 0.48
C CYS A 28 31.64 29.14 -0.85
N ALA A 29 32.25 27.95 -0.88
CA ALA A 29 32.64 27.34 -2.13
C ALA A 29 31.33 27.26 -2.91
N SER A 30 31.24 28.05 -3.98
CA SER A 30 30.12 27.95 -4.89
C SER A 30 30.10 26.51 -5.36
N ALA A 31 28.95 25.83 -5.23
CA ALA A 31 28.78 24.51 -5.82
C ALA A 31 29.14 24.59 -7.31
N ASP A 32 30.14 23.82 -7.72
CA ASP A 32 30.56 23.75 -9.11
C ASP A 32 29.70 22.74 -9.87
N THR A 33 29.65 22.89 -11.20
CA THR A 33 28.96 21.96 -12.08
C THR A 33 30.00 21.14 -12.87
N ILE A 34 29.93 19.83 -12.74
CA ILE A 34 30.82 18.86 -13.39
C ILE A 34 30.01 18.10 -14.45
N TYR A 35 30.52 18.04 -15.68
CA TYR A 35 29.86 17.35 -16.79
C TYR A 35 30.54 15.99 -17.06
N VAL A 36 29.72 14.99 -17.40
CA VAL A 36 30.17 13.64 -17.77
C VAL A 36 29.56 13.26 -19.13
N PRO A 37 30.36 12.99 -20.18
CA PRO A 37 31.82 13.07 -20.23
C PRO A 37 32.33 14.48 -20.61
N GLU A 38 33.04 15.17 -19.72
CA GLU A 38 33.78 16.41 -20.03
C GLU A 38 34.86 16.70 -19.00
N GLY A 39 35.81 17.61 -19.31
CA GLY A 39 36.74 18.16 -18.32
C GLY A 39 37.68 17.14 -17.65
N GLY A 40 37.91 15.99 -18.29
CA GLY A 40 38.71 14.89 -17.74
C GLY A 40 37.89 13.82 -17.00
N ASN A 41 36.59 14.02 -16.80
CA ASN A 41 35.68 13.03 -16.21
C ASN A 41 35.06 12.21 -17.35
N GLN A 42 35.66 11.06 -17.66
CA GLN A 42 35.10 10.15 -18.67
C GLN A 42 34.02 9.23 -18.09
N THR A 43 33.99 9.09 -16.76
CA THR A 43 33.10 8.19 -16.04
C THR A 43 32.40 8.94 -14.91
N ILE A 44 31.25 8.43 -14.44
CA ILE A 44 30.50 9.02 -13.33
C ILE A 44 31.33 8.96 -12.05
N GLN A 45 32.02 7.83 -11.80
CA GLN A 45 32.89 7.72 -10.62
C GLN A 45 34.00 8.77 -10.61
N GLN A 46 34.65 9.04 -11.74
CA GLN A 46 35.68 10.09 -11.81
C GLN A 46 35.13 11.47 -11.45
N ALA A 47 33.91 11.80 -11.90
CA ALA A 47 33.26 13.04 -11.51
C ALA A 47 32.96 13.09 -10.01
N VAL A 48 32.50 11.97 -9.42
CA VAL A 48 32.33 11.87 -7.96
C VAL A 48 33.67 12.08 -7.25
N ASP A 49 34.75 11.44 -7.71
CA ASP A 49 36.10 11.53 -7.12
C ASP A 49 36.68 12.96 -7.21
N ASN A 50 36.33 13.71 -8.25
CA ASN A 50 36.79 15.09 -8.45
C ASN A 50 35.89 16.16 -7.81
N ALA A 51 34.63 15.83 -7.50
CA ALA A 51 33.68 16.77 -6.91
C ALA A 51 34.08 17.22 -5.49
N SER A 52 33.68 18.43 -5.12
CA SER A 52 33.60 18.88 -3.73
C SER A 52 32.17 18.67 -3.20
N GLU A 53 32.01 18.69 -1.87
CA GLU A 53 30.68 18.66 -1.26
C GLU A 53 29.81 19.81 -1.79
N GLY A 54 28.57 19.50 -2.17
CA GLY A 54 27.63 20.48 -2.72
C GLY A 54 27.64 20.58 -4.25
N ASP A 55 28.63 20.02 -4.94
CA ASP A 55 28.72 20.10 -6.40
C ASP A 55 27.59 19.36 -7.11
N THR A 56 27.32 19.78 -8.34
CA THR A 56 26.37 19.15 -9.25
C THR A 56 27.09 18.40 -10.37
N ILE A 57 26.86 17.10 -10.47
CA ILE A 57 27.31 16.24 -11.57
C ILE A 57 26.16 16.08 -12.58
N ILE A 58 26.36 16.55 -13.80
CA ILE A 58 25.43 16.40 -14.93
C ILE A 58 25.97 15.33 -15.87
N VAL A 59 25.20 14.27 -16.07
CA VAL A 59 25.59 13.14 -16.93
C VAL A 59 24.81 13.20 -18.24
N SER A 60 25.51 13.36 -19.35
CA SER A 60 24.94 13.39 -20.70
C SER A 60 24.39 12.01 -21.09
N ASP A 61 23.53 12.00 -22.10
CA ASP A 61 22.91 10.79 -22.65
C ASP A 61 23.97 9.77 -23.10
N GLY A 62 23.72 8.49 -22.81
CA GLY A 62 24.64 7.41 -23.10
C GLY A 62 24.49 6.21 -22.17
N THR A 63 25.31 5.19 -22.41
CA THR A 63 25.41 4.00 -21.56
C THR A 63 26.75 4.00 -20.85
N TYR A 64 26.71 4.04 -19.52
CA TYR A 64 27.85 4.03 -18.62
C TYR A 64 27.93 2.65 -17.96
N ASN A 65 29.01 1.91 -18.22
CA ASN A 65 29.23 0.60 -17.60
C ASN A 65 30.07 0.79 -16.34
N GLU A 66 29.42 1.04 -15.22
CA GLU A 66 30.06 1.46 -13.97
C GLU A 66 29.31 0.92 -12.75
N ASN A 67 30.00 0.95 -11.61
CA ASN A 67 29.42 0.83 -10.29
C ASN A 67 29.95 2.05 -9.50
N VAL A 68 29.05 2.90 -9.03
CA VAL A 68 29.36 4.24 -8.55
C VAL A 68 29.17 4.30 -7.04
N ASP A 69 30.27 4.57 -6.33
CA ASP A 69 30.29 4.86 -4.91
C ASP A 69 30.17 6.37 -4.71
N VAL A 70 29.08 6.80 -4.07
CA VAL A 70 28.82 8.21 -3.75
C VAL A 70 29.19 8.46 -2.29
N ASP A 71 30.45 8.82 -2.07
CA ASP A 71 31.09 8.94 -0.76
C ASP A 71 31.29 10.38 -0.27
N LYS A 72 30.76 11.37 -1.01
CA LYS A 72 30.74 12.80 -0.66
C LYS A 72 29.32 13.30 -0.42
N ALA A 73 29.15 14.10 0.63
CA ALA A 73 27.87 14.65 1.04
C ALA A 73 27.41 15.78 0.10
N TYR A 74 26.10 16.07 0.14
CA TYR A 74 25.48 17.19 -0.58
C TYR A 74 25.60 17.16 -2.11
N LEU A 75 26.07 16.06 -2.70
CA LEU A 75 26.18 15.96 -4.15
C LEU A 75 24.80 15.91 -4.82
N THR A 76 24.69 16.57 -5.97
CA THR A 76 23.57 16.39 -6.90
C THR A 76 24.06 15.68 -8.15
N ILE A 77 23.72 14.41 -8.31
CA ILE A 77 24.07 13.61 -9.49
C ILE A 77 22.80 13.41 -10.31
N ARG A 78 22.79 13.92 -11.55
CA ARG A 78 21.61 13.83 -12.40
C ARG A 78 21.94 13.60 -13.86
N SER A 79 21.05 12.90 -14.55
CA SER A 79 21.05 12.90 -16.01
C SER A 79 20.68 14.30 -16.55
N GLU A 80 21.22 14.61 -17.73
CA GLU A 80 20.86 15.80 -18.50
C GLU A 80 19.42 15.76 -19.02
N ASN A 81 18.99 14.63 -19.61
CA ASN A 81 17.68 14.50 -20.29
C ASN A 81 16.76 13.42 -19.70
N GLY A 82 17.03 12.97 -18.47
CA GLY A 82 16.20 12.01 -17.75
C GLY A 82 16.46 10.55 -18.12
N SER A 83 15.70 9.66 -17.50
CA SER A 83 16.06 8.24 -17.42
C SER A 83 16.01 7.48 -18.75
N ALA A 84 15.30 7.99 -19.75
CA ALA A 84 15.14 7.31 -21.03
C ALA A 84 16.47 7.10 -21.78
N ASN A 85 17.42 8.03 -21.65
CA ASN A 85 18.63 8.07 -22.48
C ASN A 85 19.94 7.96 -21.69
N CYS A 86 19.90 8.01 -20.36
CA CYS A 86 21.09 7.89 -19.52
C CYS A 86 21.03 6.58 -18.72
N ILE A 87 21.72 5.55 -19.23
CA ILE A 87 21.73 4.20 -18.68
C ILE A 87 23.02 3.98 -17.91
N VAL A 88 22.92 3.67 -16.63
CA VAL A 88 24.05 3.18 -15.82
C VAL A 88 23.87 1.67 -15.64
N ASN A 89 24.72 0.93 -16.32
CA ASN A 89 24.74 -0.52 -16.34
C ASN A 89 25.80 -1.03 -15.38
N ALA A 90 25.44 -1.93 -14.45
CA ALA A 90 26.41 -2.52 -13.53
C ALA A 90 27.58 -3.15 -14.29
N SER A 91 28.80 -2.63 -14.09
CA SER A 91 30.02 -3.23 -14.64
C SER A 91 30.33 -4.59 -13.99
N VAL A 92 30.02 -4.70 -12.70
CA VAL A 92 30.09 -5.91 -11.88
C VAL A 92 28.70 -6.16 -11.31
N ASN A 93 28.02 -7.20 -11.80
CA ASN A 93 26.64 -7.49 -11.42
C ASN A 93 26.47 -7.88 -9.94
N THR A 94 27.55 -8.26 -9.25
CA THR A 94 27.59 -8.51 -7.80
C THR A 94 27.89 -7.28 -6.97
N THR A 95 27.67 -6.08 -7.51
CA THR A 95 27.79 -4.80 -6.79
C THR A 95 26.61 -3.89 -7.15
N HIS A 96 26.31 -2.90 -6.29
CA HIS A 96 25.24 -1.93 -6.56
C HIS A 96 25.60 -1.05 -7.78
N VAL A 97 24.62 -0.55 -8.53
CA VAL A 97 24.92 0.44 -9.61
C VAL A 97 25.29 1.77 -8.98
N PHE A 98 24.47 2.29 -8.07
CA PHE A 98 24.83 3.39 -7.18
C PHE A 98 24.79 2.93 -5.72
N GLU A 99 25.86 3.18 -4.97
CA GLU A 99 25.87 3.08 -3.52
C GLU A 99 26.07 4.47 -2.88
N VAL A 100 25.01 5.01 -2.31
CA VAL A 100 25.00 6.29 -1.61
C VAL A 100 25.40 6.07 -0.15
N LYS A 101 26.53 6.66 0.24
CA LYS A 101 27.19 6.49 1.55
C LYS A 101 27.22 7.77 2.38
N GLN A 102 26.70 8.88 1.85
CA GLN A 102 26.61 10.16 2.56
C GLN A 102 25.21 10.78 2.50
N ASP A 103 24.95 11.62 3.49
CA ASP A 103 23.71 12.36 3.64
C ASP A 103 23.54 13.46 2.58
N TYR A 104 22.29 13.91 2.41
CA TYR A 104 21.93 15.03 1.52
C TYR A 104 22.30 14.84 0.05
N VAL A 105 22.50 13.60 -0.40
CA VAL A 105 22.77 13.27 -1.79
C VAL A 105 21.47 13.22 -2.60
N ASN A 106 21.51 13.80 -3.80
CA ASN A 106 20.41 13.76 -4.77
C ASN A 106 20.82 12.91 -5.98
N ILE A 107 20.05 11.86 -6.29
CA ILE A 107 20.24 11.04 -7.50
C ILE A 107 18.98 11.12 -8.37
N SER A 108 19.10 11.59 -9.61
CA SER A 108 17.93 11.69 -10.49
C SER A 108 18.14 11.44 -11.98
N GLY A 109 17.09 10.93 -12.62
CA GLY A 109 17.03 10.82 -14.08
C GLY A 109 17.86 9.69 -14.67
N PHE A 110 18.20 8.63 -13.95
CA PHE A 110 18.97 7.51 -14.49
C PHE A 110 18.10 6.28 -14.75
N THR A 111 18.40 5.52 -15.80
CA THR A 111 18.07 4.09 -15.84
C THR A 111 19.22 3.31 -15.23
N VAL A 112 18.97 2.53 -14.16
CA VAL A 112 19.98 1.71 -13.47
C VAL A 112 19.65 0.23 -13.61
N THR A 113 20.60 -0.58 -14.08
CA THR A 113 20.32 -1.96 -14.49
C THR A 113 21.46 -2.95 -14.25
N ASN A 114 21.11 -4.24 -14.25
CA ASN A 114 22.00 -5.41 -14.22
C ASN A 114 22.80 -5.64 -12.92
N ALA A 115 22.44 -5.01 -11.80
CA ALA A 115 22.90 -5.40 -10.47
C ALA A 115 22.15 -6.67 -9.98
N THR A 116 22.42 -7.81 -10.61
CA THR A 116 21.68 -9.07 -10.42
C THR A 116 22.23 -9.97 -9.31
N GLY A 117 23.36 -9.62 -8.72
CA GLY A 117 23.93 -10.34 -7.60
C GLY A 117 23.02 -10.33 -6.36
N SER A 118 23.24 -11.30 -5.48
CA SER A 118 22.47 -11.40 -4.23
C SER A 118 22.61 -10.12 -3.41
N ASN A 119 21.47 -9.59 -2.97
CA ASN A 119 21.32 -8.33 -2.23
C ASN A 119 21.73 -7.05 -2.97
N GLN A 120 22.01 -7.11 -4.28
CA GLN A 120 22.48 -5.93 -5.01
C GLN A 120 21.35 -5.12 -5.62
N ALA A 121 21.59 -3.81 -5.69
CA ALA A 121 20.58 -2.82 -5.97
C ALA A 121 20.97 -1.93 -7.16
N GLY A 122 19.98 -1.47 -7.91
CA GLY A 122 20.18 -0.36 -8.83
C GLY A 122 20.62 0.89 -8.07
N ILE A 123 19.90 1.25 -7.00
CA ILE A 123 20.30 2.33 -6.10
C ILE A 123 20.22 1.83 -4.66
N GLN A 124 21.32 1.90 -3.92
CA GLN A 124 21.35 1.65 -2.48
C GLN A 124 21.64 2.95 -1.70
N LEU A 125 20.87 3.19 -0.64
CA LEU A 125 21.15 4.18 0.41
C LEU A 125 21.61 3.41 1.64
N SER A 126 22.86 3.60 2.06
CA SER A 126 23.51 2.79 3.09
C SER A 126 23.86 3.63 4.32
N ASN A 127 23.00 3.57 5.35
CA ASN A 127 23.17 4.33 6.60
C ASN A 127 23.22 5.85 6.38
N VAL A 128 22.30 6.37 5.56
CA VAL A 128 22.24 7.80 5.19
C VAL A 128 20.89 8.41 5.48
N ASP A 129 20.90 9.72 5.70
CA ASP A 129 19.72 10.53 5.92
C ASP A 129 19.60 11.71 4.95
N HIS A 130 18.37 12.20 4.78
CA HIS A 130 18.07 13.42 4.01
C HIS A 130 18.43 13.38 2.52
N CYS A 131 18.60 12.19 1.94
CA CYS A 131 18.82 12.00 0.51
C CYS A 131 17.52 12.07 -0.30
N ASN A 132 17.63 12.43 -1.57
CA ASN A 132 16.52 12.49 -2.53
C ASN A 132 16.80 11.64 -3.76
N ILE A 133 15.98 10.63 -3.97
CA ILE A 133 16.05 9.74 -5.12
C ILE A 133 14.82 9.99 -5.98
N SER A 134 15.00 10.53 -7.17
CA SER A 134 13.85 10.96 -7.98
C SER A 134 13.97 10.70 -9.47
N SER A 135 12.83 10.39 -10.10
CA SER A 135 12.73 10.22 -11.56
C SER A 135 13.71 9.20 -12.14
N ASN A 136 14.08 8.17 -11.38
CA ASN A 136 14.95 7.10 -11.84
C ASN A 136 14.13 5.88 -12.30
N THR A 137 14.67 5.11 -13.23
CA THR A 137 14.17 3.80 -13.64
C THR A 137 15.13 2.71 -13.15
N ALA A 138 14.80 2.00 -12.09
CA ALA A 138 15.59 0.89 -11.56
C ALA A 138 15.04 -0.47 -12.01
N SER A 139 15.64 -1.06 -13.03
CA SER A 139 15.11 -2.27 -13.66
C SER A 139 16.13 -3.39 -13.87
N ASN A 140 15.66 -4.65 -13.86
CA ASN A 140 16.50 -5.83 -14.06
C ASN A 140 17.66 -5.95 -13.05
N ASN A 141 17.39 -5.60 -11.80
CA ASN A 141 18.31 -5.77 -10.67
C ASN A 141 17.74 -6.82 -9.70
N ASN A 142 18.53 -7.28 -8.74
CA ASN A 142 17.93 -8.03 -7.64
C ASN A 142 17.04 -7.10 -6.79
N TYR A 143 17.52 -5.93 -6.40
CA TYR A 143 16.73 -4.86 -5.78
C TYR A 143 16.70 -3.62 -6.70
N GLY A 144 15.55 -3.00 -6.93
CA GLY A 144 15.48 -1.75 -7.68
C GLY A 144 16.12 -0.62 -6.87
N ILE A 145 15.45 -0.22 -5.79
CA ILE A 145 15.92 0.78 -4.84
C ILE A 145 15.90 0.21 -3.42
N LEU A 146 17.04 0.27 -2.72
CA LEU A 146 17.21 -0.25 -1.37
C LEU A 146 17.59 0.87 -0.39
N LEU A 147 16.81 1.04 0.66
CA LEU A 147 17.17 1.80 1.85
C LEU A 147 17.56 0.81 2.95
N ARG A 148 18.79 0.90 3.41
CA ARG A 148 19.35 0.05 4.45
C ARG A 148 19.83 0.92 5.60
N SER A 149 19.13 0.86 6.73
CA SER A 149 19.40 1.71 7.90
C SER A 149 19.38 3.21 7.58
N SER A 150 18.55 3.62 6.63
CA SER A 150 18.56 4.98 6.06
C SER A 150 17.23 5.67 6.33
N SER A 151 17.24 6.82 7.00
CA SER A 151 16.04 7.50 7.49
C SER A 151 15.85 8.89 6.90
N ASN A 152 14.67 9.49 7.03
CA ASN A 152 14.43 10.88 6.59
C ASN A 152 14.73 11.14 5.09
N ASN A 153 14.64 10.11 4.24
CA ASN A 153 14.89 10.23 2.80
C ASN A 153 13.60 10.39 1.99
N ASN A 154 13.72 10.98 0.80
CA ASN A 154 12.62 11.19 -0.13
C ASN A 154 12.81 10.37 -1.39
N LEU A 155 11.82 9.56 -1.75
CA LEU A 155 11.78 8.78 -2.99
C LEU A 155 10.57 9.27 -3.80
N THR A 156 10.81 9.92 -4.94
CA THR A 156 9.74 10.56 -5.71
C THR A 156 9.77 10.19 -7.19
N ASN A 157 8.65 9.79 -7.77
CA ASN A 157 8.52 9.52 -9.21
C ASN A 157 9.52 8.48 -9.76
N ASN A 158 9.98 7.53 -8.94
CA ASN A 158 10.84 6.46 -9.44
C ASN A 158 10.01 5.30 -9.99
N THR A 159 10.54 4.63 -11.00
CA THR A 159 10.01 3.37 -11.54
C THR A 159 10.95 2.24 -11.17
N ALA A 160 10.49 1.25 -10.42
CA ALA A 160 11.26 0.05 -10.06
C ALA A 160 10.59 -1.20 -10.65
N SER A 161 11.14 -1.74 -11.74
CA SER A 161 10.47 -2.82 -12.49
C SER A 161 11.35 -4.03 -12.84
N ASN A 162 10.76 -5.22 -12.94
CA ASN A 162 11.48 -6.46 -13.29
C ASN A 162 12.64 -6.77 -12.31
N ASN A 163 12.44 -6.53 -11.03
CA ASN A 163 13.39 -6.86 -9.96
C ASN A 163 12.83 -7.97 -9.05
N ASN A 164 13.65 -8.55 -8.19
CA ASN A 164 13.11 -9.37 -7.09
C ASN A 164 12.38 -8.47 -6.07
N TYR A 165 12.96 -7.32 -5.73
CA TYR A 165 12.29 -6.29 -4.91
C TYR A 165 12.33 -4.96 -5.67
N GLY A 166 11.19 -4.32 -5.90
CA GLY A 166 11.11 -3.00 -6.52
C GLY A 166 11.74 -1.95 -5.62
N ILE A 167 11.08 -1.65 -4.50
CA ILE A 167 11.57 -0.72 -3.48
C ILE A 167 11.57 -1.43 -2.12
N LEU A 168 12.72 -1.47 -1.45
CA LEU A 168 12.89 -2.11 -0.14
C LEU A 168 13.40 -1.11 0.90
N LEU A 169 12.65 -0.93 1.98
CA LEU A 169 13.09 -0.25 3.20
C LEU A 169 13.40 -1.30 4.25
N SER A 170 14.62 -1.30 4.77
CA SER A 170 15.11 -2.36 5.65
C SER A 170 15.98 -1.85 6.79
N TYR A 171 16.07 -2.64 7.86
CA TYR A 171 16.97 -2.41 9.00
C TYR A 171 16.77 -1.04 9.67
N SER A 172 15.54 -0.72 10.10
CA SER A 172 15.21 0.56 10.75
C SER A 172 15.34 1.78 9.83
N SER A 173 15.01 1.62 8.55
CA SER A 173 14.87 2.75 7.62
C SER A 173 13.56 3.48 7.92
N ASN A 174 13.61 4.46 8.82
CA ASN A 174 12.43 5.11 9.38
C ASN A 174 12.21 6.51 8.80
N ASN A 175 11.02 7.08 8.98
CA ASN A 175 10.74 8.48 8.63
C ASN A 175 10.99 8.83 7.15
N ASN A 176 10.95 7.85 6.24
CA ASN A 176 11.11 8.09 4.81
C ASN A 176 9.76 8.42 4.16
N THR A 177 9.82 9.21 3.09
CA THR A 177 8.65 9.57 2.29
C THR A 177 8.78 9.01 0.88
N LEU A 178 7.83 8.18 0.48
CA LEU A 178 7.71 7.61 -0.86
C LEU A 178 6.48 8.22 -1.53
N THR A 179 6.68 9.00 -2.59
CA THR A 179 5.60 9.69 -3.30
C THR A 179 5.61 9.34 -4.78
N SER A 180 4.46 8.93 -5.32
CA SER A 180 4.28 8.73 -6.77
C SER A 180 5.28 7.78 -7.44
N ASN A 181 5.81 6.81 -6.68
CA ASN A 181 6.66 5.77 -7.25
C ASN A 181 5.83 4.65 -7.87
N THR A 182 6.37 4.02 -8.90
CA THR A 182 5.78 2.84 -9.57
C THR A 182 6.68 1.63 -9.35
N ALA A 183 6.15 0.56 -8.74
CA ALA A 183 6.86 -0.71 -8.57
C ALA A 183 6.10 -1.85 -9.27
N SER A 184 6.60 -2.33 -10.40
CA SER A 184 5.87 -3.29 -11.25
C SER A 184 6.68 -4.50 -11.72
N ASN A 185 6.00 -5.64 -11.92
CA ASN A 185 6.65 -6.88 -12.39
C ASN A 185 7.78 -7.35 -11.47
N ASN A 186 7.62 -7.20 -10.15
CA ASN A 186 8.58 -7.66 -9.16
C ASN A 186 8.00 -8.82 -8.33
N ASN A 187 8.85 -9.56 -7.61
CA ASN A 187 8.32 -10.46 -6.57
C ASN A 187 7.72 -9.65 -5.41
N TYR A 188 8.39 -8.59 -4.97
CA TYR A 188 7.86 -7.59 -4.03
C TYR A 188 7.87 -6.21 -4.68
N GLY A 189 6.73 -5.54 -4.79
CA GLY A 189 6.63 -4.18 -5.30
C GLY A 189 7.30 -3.18 -4.35
N ILE A 190 6.64 -2.87 -3.24
CA ILE A 190 7.18 -2.04 -2.16
C ILE A 190 7.16 -2.85 -0.86
N ARG A 191 8.33 -3.04 -0.23
CA ARG A 191 8.45 -3.77 1.04
C ARG A 191 9.09 -2.90 2.11
N MET A 192 8.47 -2.87 3.28
CA MET A 192 9.06 -2.38 4.52
C MET A 192 9.36 -3.57 5.43
N SER A 193 10.60 -3.66 5.91
CA SER A 193 11.04 -4.70 6.83
C SER A 193 11.74 -4.06 8.02
N PHE A 194 11.14 -4.18 9.21
CA PHE A 194 11.62 -3.51 10.43
C PHE A 194 11.80 -2.00 10.22
N SER A 195 10.85 -1.35 9.54
CA SER A 195 10.97 0.05 9.10
C SER A 195 9.66 0.78 9.41
N SER A 196 9.69 1.68 10.38
CA SER A 196 8.53 2.32 11.00
C SER A 196 8.48 3.81 10.70
N ASN A 197 7.32 4.44 10.92
CA ASN A 197 7.11 5.88 10.73
C ASN A 197 7.33 6.37 9.29
N ASN A 198 7.18 5.50 8.28
CA ASN A 198 7.30 5.88 6.88
C ASN A 198 5.95 6.33 6.30
N THR A 199 6.01 7.22 5.31
CA THR A 199 4.84 7.74 4.59
C THR A 199 4.89 7.33 3.13
N LEU A 200 3.86 6.62 2.68
CA LEU A 200 3.68 6.22 1.28
C LEU A 200 2.44 6.92 0.74
N THR A 201 2.63 7.81 -0.24
CA THR A 201 1.55 8.59 -0.85
C THR A 201 1.50 8.39 -2.37
N SER A 202 0.32 8.03 -2.89
CA SER A 202 0.08 7.94 -4.34
C SER A 202 1.04 7.01 -5.10
N ASN A 203 1.60 6.00 -4.45
CA ASN A 203 2.44 5.01 -5.12
C ASN A 203 1.59 3.95 -5.82
N THR A 204 2.11 3.39 -6.91
CA THR A 204 1.50 2.27 -7.64
C THR A 204 2.39 1.04 -7.52
N ALA A 205 1.84 -0.07 -7.02
CA ALA A 205 2.48 -1.37 -6.99
C ALA A 205 1.58 -2.39 -7.71
N SER A 206 1.96 -2.82 -8.92
CA SER A 206 1.12 -3.68 -9.78
C SER A 206 1.89 -4.80 -10.46
N ASN A 207 1.22 -5.90 -10.79
CA ASN A 207 1.84 -7.09 -11.41
C ASN A 207 2.97 -7.68 -10.56
N ASN A 208 2.86 -7.64 -9.24
CA ASN A 208 3.82 -8.24 -8.32
C ASN A 208 3.23 -9.47 -7.62
N ASN A 209 4.05 -10.31 -6.98
CA ASN A 209 3.50 -11.31 -6.04
C ASN A 209 2.96 -10.61 -4.78
N TYR A 210 3.69 -9.61 -4.27
CA TYR A 210 3.21 -8.76 -3.19
C TYR A 210 3.29 -7.30 -3.62
N GLY A 211 2.16 -6.58 -3.65
CA GLY A 211 2.09 -5.17 -4.02
C GLY A 211 2.81 -4.29 -3.00
N ILE A 212 2.20 -4.07 -1.83
CA ILE A 212 2.78 -3.33 -0.71
C ILE A 212 2.80 -4.23 0.52
N ARG A 213 3.99 -4.55 1.05
CA ARG A 213 4.15 -5.43 2.21
C ARG A 213 4.87 -4.75 3.37
N LEU A 214 4.25 -4.76 4.54
CA LEU A 214 4.82 -4.34 5.81
C LEU A 214 5.15 -5.58 6.64
N SER A 215 6.40 -5.71 7.07
CA SER A 215 6.87 -6.81 7.92
C SER A 215 7.52 -6.21 9.15
N SER A 216 6.94 -6.45 10.32
CA SER A 216 7.41 -5.90 11.60
C SER A 216 7.62 -4.38 11.54
N SER A 217 6.69 -3.67 10.89
CA SER A 217 6.83 -2.26 10.52
C SER A 217 5.59 -1.50 10.98
N SER A 218 5.75 -0.67 12.02
CA SER A 218 4.63 -0.03 12.72
C SER A 218 4.58 1.47 12.48
N ASN A 219 3.45 2.11 12.81
CA ASN A 219 3.29 3.57 12.72
C ASN A 219 3.48 4.14 11.31
N ASN A 220 3.26 3.37 10.25
CA ASN A 220 3.36 3.85 8.88
C ASN A 220 2.04 4.42 8.39
N THR A 221 2.12 5.37 7.46
CA THR A 221 0.96 5.98 6.81
C THR A 221 0.96 5.66 5.32
N LEU A 222 -0.08 4.99 4.85
CA LEU A 222 -0.31 4.66 3.45
C LEU A 222 -1.55 5.42 2.98
N THR A 223 -1.36 6.43 2.13
CA THR A 223 -2.46 7.26 1.60
C THR A 223 -2.53 7.20 0.08
N SER A 224 -3.72 6.92 -0.45
CA SER A 224 -4.00 6.98 -1.89
C SER A 224 -3.09 6.09 -2.75
N ASN A 225 -2.56 5.01 -2.21
CA ASN A 225 -1.74 4.07 -2.97
C ASN A 225 -2.63 3.10 -3.76
N ASN A 226 -2.13 2.66 -4.91
CA ASN A 226 -2.74 1.63 -5.74
C ASN A 226 -1.89 0.35 -5.69
N ALA A 227 -2.38 -0.69 -5.01
CA ALA A 227 -1.78 -2.01 -4.92
C ALA A 227 -2.66 -3.06 -5.64
N SER A 228 -3.06 -2.77 -6.88
CA SER A 228 -3.92 -3.62 -7.69
C SER A 228 -3.14 -4.54 -8.64
N ASP A 229 -3.80 -5.59 -9.12
CA ASP A 229 -3.24 -6.55 -10.10
C ASP A 229 -2.00 -7.29 -9.60
N ASN A 230 -1.93 -7.63 -8.30
CA ASN A 230 -0.88 -8.44 -7.70
C ASN A 230 -1.41 -9.82 -7.28
N TYR A 231 -0.58 -10.72 -6.76
CA TYR A 231 -1.11 -11.89 -6.05
C TYR A 231 -1.73 -11.46 -4.70
N ASP A 232 -0.98 -10.71 -3.88
CA ASP A 232 -1.48 -10.01 -2.70
C ASP A 232 -1.31 -8.49 -2.84
N GLY A 233 -2.35 -7.72 -2.57
CA GLY A 233 -2.37 -6.26 -2.69
C GLY A 233 -1.59 -5.55 -1.58
N ILE A 234 -2.24 -5.26 -0.45
CA ILE A 234 -1.62 -4.66 0.74
C ILE A 234 -1.56 -5.69 1.86
N TYR A 235 -0.36 -6.00 2.35
CA TYR A 235 -0.15 -7.03 3.36
C TYR A 235 0.64 -6.52 4.57
N LEU A 236 0.00 -6.49 5.73
CA LEU A 236 0.60 -6.21 7.03
C LEU A 236 0.87 -7.52 7.81
N TYR A 237 2.13 -7.73 8.19
CA TYR A 237 2.57 -8.87 8.99
C TYR A 237 3.33 -8.39 10.22
N TYR A 238 2.87 -8.73 11.43
CA TYR A 238 3.39 -8.19 12.70
C TYR A 238 3.51 -6.66 12.70
N SER A 239 2.57 -5.98 12.06
CA SER A 239 2.68 -4.54 11.77
C SER A 239 1.50 -3.81 12.38
N SER A 240 1.74 -3.11 13.49
CA SER A 240 0.70 -2.48 14.30
C SER A 240 0.68 -0.96 14.13
N ASN A 241 -0.42 -0.32 14.53
CA ASN A 241 -0.57 1.14 14.57
C ASN A 241 -0.37 1.82 13.20
N ASN A 242 -0.67 1.16 12.09
CA ASN A 242 -0.58 1.76 10.75
C ASN A 242 -1.90 2.39 10.31
N ASN A 243 -1.81 3.43 9.50
CA ASN A 243 -2.95 4.13 8.92
C ASN A 243 -3.00 3.89 7.41
N LEU A 244 -4.06 3.24 6.94
CA LEU A 244 -4.33 3.00 5.53
C LEU A 244 -5.56 3.82 5.14
N THR A 245 -5.36 4.88 4.36
CA THR A 245 -6.44 5.79 3.94
C THR A 245 -6.54 5.90 2.42
N ASN A 246 -7.74 5.79 1.87
CA ASN A 246 -8.02 5.96 0.43
C ASN A 246 -7.19 5.04 -0.49
N ASN A 247 -6.71 3.88 -0.02
CA ASN A 247 -5.93 2.98 -0.87
C ASN A 247 -6.84 2.08 -1.71
N THR A 248 -6.33 1.68 -2.87
CA THR A 248 -7.01 0.77 -3.81
C THR A 248 -6.22 -0.53 -3.91
N ALA A 249 -6.86 -1.67 -3.66
CA ALA A 249 -6.26 -3.00 -3.75
C ALA A 249 -7.20 -3.96 -4.50
N ASN A 250 -7.34 -3.73 -5.81
CA ASN A 250 -8.30 -4.44 -6.64
C ASN A 250 -7.64 -5.53 -7.48
N SER A 251 -8.45 -6.49 -7.93
CA SER A 251 -8.04 -7.48 -8.93
C SER A 251 -6.78 -8.25 -8.53
N ASN A 252 -6.57 -8.45 -7.23
CA ASN A 252 -5.47 -9.27 -6.74
C ASN A 252 -5.88 -10.74 -6.70
N GLY A 253 -4.93 -11.62 -7.00
CA GLY A 253 -5.16 -13.05 -7.13
C GLY A 253 -5.69 -13.70 -5.84
N TRP A 254 -5.31 -13.16 -4.67
CA TRP A 254 -5.73 -13.69 -3.39
C TRP A 254 -6.26 -12.61 -2.44
N PHE A 255 -5.41 -11.85 -1.75
CA PHE A 255 -5.86 -10.83 -0.81
C PHE A 255 -5.84 -9.42 -1.40
N GLY A 256 -6.91 -8.64 -1.23
CA GLY A 256 -6.90 -7.20 -1.45
C GLY A 256 -6.11 -6.51 -0.33
N ILE A 257 -6.64 -6.51 0.89
CA ILE A 257 -5.95 -6.01 2.09
C ILE A 257 -5.91 -7.12 3.15
N TYR A 258 -4.71 -7.47 3.61
CA TYR A 258 -4.50 -8.53 4.60
C TYR A 258 -3.74 -8.05 5.82
N LEU A 259 -4.34 -8.21 7.00
CA LEU A 259 -3.70 -8.01 8.30
C LEU A 259 -3.50 -9.37 8.95
N TYR A 260 -2.24 -9.77 9.11
CA TYR A 260 -1.89 -11.06 9.68
C TYR A 260 -1.00 -10.93 10.90
N TYR A 261 -1.28 -11.78 11.89
CA TYR A 261 -0.39 -12.13 12.98
C TYR A 261 0.09 -10.92 13.79
N SER A 262 -0.66 -10.57 14.84
CA SER A 262 -0.38 -9.42 15.71
C SER A 262 -0.20 -8.10 14.95
N SER A 263 -0.93 -7.94 13.85
CA SER A 263 -1.08 -6.65 13.17
C SER A 263 -2.26 -5.90 13.80
N ASN A 264 -2.02 -5.35 14.98
CA ASN A 264 -3.05 -4.80 15.86
C ASN A 264 -3.16 -3.28 15.74
N ASN A 265 -4.27 -2.70 16.20
CA ASN A 265 -4.45 -1.25 16.31
C ASN A 265 -4.25 -0.48 15.00
N ASN A 266 -4.51 -1.11 13.85
CA ASN A 266 -4.45 -0.44 12.55
C ASN A 266 -5.78 0.24 12.23
N ASN A 267 -5.72 1.37 11.52
CA ASN A 267 -6.89 2.09 11.03
C ASN A 267 -6.96 2.01 9.50
N LEU A 268 -8.04 1.43 8.99
CA LEU A 268 -8.35 1.31 7.57
C LEU A 268 -9.58 2.19 7.28
N THR A 269 -9.36 3.30 6.59
CA THR A 269 -10.41 4.26 6.25
C THR A 269 -10.53 4.48 4.74
N ASN A 270 -11.73 4.43 4.19
CA ASN A 270 -11.98 4.74 2.77
C ASN A 270 -11.19 3.89 1.77
N ASN A 271 -10.76 2.67 2.13
CA ASN A 271 -10.03 1.80 1.21
C ASN A 271 -11.01 1.01 0.34
N THR A 272 -10.59 0.69 -0.89
CA THR A 272 -11.34 -0.15 -1.83
C THR A 272 -10.58 -1.43 -2.10
N ALA A 273 -11.23 -2.57 -1.86
CA ALA A 273 -10.69 -3.90 -2.14
C ALA A 273 -11.74 -4.73 -2.88
N SER A 274 -11.67 -4.71 -4.21
CA SER A 274 -12.67 -5.35 -5.08
C SER A 274 -12.07 -6.32 -6.09
N ASN A 275 -12.84 -7.31 -6.53
CA ASN A 275 -12.42 -8.32 -7.51
C ASN A 275 -11.22 -9.18 -7.03
N ASN A 276 -11.13 -9.45 -5.72
CA ASN A 276 -10.13 -10.32 -5.13
C ASN A 276 -10.74 -11.65 -4.68
N ASN A 277 -9.93 -12.64 -4.30
CA ASN A 277 -10.48 -13.80 -3.57
C ASN A 277 -11.01 -13.36 -2.20
N TYR A 278 -10.22 -12.60 -1.43
CA TYR A 278 -10.63 -11.97 -0.18
C TYR A 278 -10.43 -10.46 -0.30
N GLY A 279 -11.48 -9.68 -0.08
CA GLY A 279 -11.41 -8.22 -0.11
C GLY A 279 -10.53 -7.68 1.01
N ILE A 280 -11.03 -7.76 2.26
CA ILE A 280 -10.27 -7.38 3.45
C ILE A 280 -10.31 -8.54 4.44
N LEU A 281 -9.14 -9.05 4.87
CA LEU A 281 -9.05 -10.13 5.86
C LEU A 281 -8.18 -9.71 7.05
N LEU A 282 -8.68 -9.96 8.26
CA LEU A 282 -7.92 -9.88 9.50
C LEU A 282 -7.77 -11.29 10.05
N SER A 283 -6.53 -11.73 10.25
CA SER A 283 -6.20 -13.04 10.81
C SER A 283 -5.23 -12.87 11.98
N PHE A 284 -5.60 -13.35 13.17
CA PHE A 284 -4.83 -13.18 14.41
C PHE A 284 -4.45 -11.71 14.67
N SER A 285 -5.36 -10.78 14.37
CA SER A 285 -5.10 -9.34 14.35
C SER A 285 -6.26 -8.61 15.02
N SER A 286 -5.99 -8.02 16.17
CA SER A 286 -7.00 -7.51 17.10
C SER A 286 -6.98 -5.99 17.22
N SER A 287 -8.08 -5.41 17.72
CA SER A 287 -8.19 -3.97 18.01
C SER A 287 -8.01 -3.06 16.79
N ASN A 288 -8.33 -3.53 15.58
CA ASN A 288 -8.28 -2.74 14.36
C ASN A 288 -9.60 -2.02 14.10
N ASN A 289 -9.53 -0.88 13.40
CA ASN A 289 -10.69 -0.10 12.99
C ASN A 289 -10.83 -0.11 11.46
N LEU A 290 -11.96 -0.59 10.94
CA LEU A 290 -12.32 -0.61 9.53
C LEU A 290 -13.55 0.27 9.36
N THR A 291 -13.35 1.48 8.83
CA THR A 291 -14.42 2.46 8.62
C THR A 291 -14.49 2.89 7.16
N ASN A 292 -15.68 3.00 6.60
CA ASN A 292 -15.89 3.53 5.25
C ASN A 292 -15.15 2.78 4.13
N ASN A 293 -14.82 1.50 4.31
CA ASN A 293 -14.17 0.72 3.26
C ASN A 293 -15.21 0.11 2.32
N THR A 294 -14.80 -0.12 1.07
CA THR A 294 -15.59 -0.83 0.06
C THR A 294 -14.95 -2.20 -0.21
N ALA A 295 -15.69 -3.28 0.04
CA ALA A 295 -15.32 -4.64 -0.32
C ALA A 295 -16.36 -5.22 -1.27
N SER A 296 -16.09 -5.20 -2.58
CA SER A 296 -17.08 -5.57 -3.59
C SER A 296 -16.58 -6.58 -4.62
N ASN A 297 -17.49 -7.42 -5.14
CA ASN A 297 -17.18 -8.39 -6.20
C ASN A 297 -15.99 -9.32 -5.86
N ASN A 298 -15.75 -9.61 -4.58
CA ASN A 298 -14.74 -10.59 -4.16
C ASN A 298 -15.37 -11.97 -3.99
N ASN A 299 -14.60 -13.02 -3.70
CA ASN A 299 -15.23 -14.24 -3.17
C ASN A 299 -15.72 -14.03 -1.74
N TYR A 300 -14.87 -13.45 -0.89
CA TYR A 300 -15.22 -13.05 0.47
C TYR A 300 -15.00 -11.56 0.64
N GLY A 301 -15.99 -10.83 1.16
CA GLY A 301 -15.91 -9.38 1.36
C GLY A 301 -14.96 -8.98 2.48
N ILE A 302 -15.46 -8.94 3.72
CA ILE A 302 -14.68 -8.62 4.93
C ILE A 302 -14.65 -9.83 5.86
N GLY A 303 -13.44 -10.31 6.18
CA GLY A 303 -13.21 -11.50 6.99
C GLY A 303 -12.51 -11.22 8.33
N LEU A 304 -12.93 -11.93 9.38
CA LEU A 304 -12.30 -11.90 10.72
C LEU A 304 -11.99 -13.33 11.20
N SER A 305 -10.72 -13.70 11.26
CA SER A 305 -10.25 -15.02 11.69
C SER A 305 -9.40 -14.92 12.96
N SER A 306 -9.83 -15.57 14.04
CA SER A 306 -9.17 -15.51 15.35
C SER A 306 -8.72 -14.08 15.74
N SER A 307 -9.57 -13.10 15.49
CA SER A 307 -9.24 -11.66 15.56
C SER A 307 -10.27 -10.96 16.44
N SER A 308 -9.84 -10.35 17.54
CA SER A 308 -10.75 -9.86 18.57
C SER A 308 -10.78 -8.33 18.69
N ASN A 309 -11.87 -7.80 19.25
CA ASN A 309 -12.02 -6.38 19.57
C ASN A 309 -11.85 -5.43 18.37
N ASN A 310 -12.15 -5.89 17.15
CA ASN A 310 -12.11 -5.03 15.96
C ASN A 310 -13.43 -4.27 15.80
N ASN A 311 -13.34 -3.04 15.34
CA ASN A 311 -14.50 -2.22 14.97
C ASN A 311 -14.64 -2.20 13.45
N VAL A 312 -15.76 -2.69 12.93
CA VAL A 312 -16.06 -2.76 11.50
C VAL A 312 -17.37 -2.02 11.25
N SER A 313 -17.25 -0.73 10.93
CA SER A 313 -18.41 0.15 10.86
C SER A 313 -18.49 0.96 9.57
N CYS A 314 -19.70 1.29 9.13
CA CYS A 314 -19.90 2.15 7.96
C CYS A 314 -19.20 1.63 6.69
N ASN A 315 -19.05 0.33 6.50
CA ASN A 315 -18.43 -0.23 5.29
C ASN A 315 -19.50 -0.57 4.24
N TRP A 316 -19.11 -0.58 2.97
CA TRP A 316 -19.92 -1.07 1.87
C TRP A 316 -19.42 -2.45 1.44
N VAL A 317 -20.28 -3.46 1.54
CA VAL A 317 -19.95 -4.86 1.26
C VAL A 317 -20.97 -5.42 0.29
N GLN A 318 -20.56 -5.65 -0.96
CA GLN A 318 -21.51 -5.94 -2.03
C GLN A 318 -21.04 -6.98 -3.05
N ASN A 319 -21.96 -7.80 -3.56
CA ASN A 319 -21.73 -8.74 -4.66
C ASN A 319 -20.55 -9.70 -4.43
N ASN A 320 -20.23 -10.01 -3.17
CA ASN A 320 -19.19 -10.98 -2.88
C ASN A 320 -19.76 -12.39 -3.01
N THR A 321 -19.14 -13.28 -3.79
CA THR A 321 -19.79 -14.51 -4.30
C THR A 321 -20.01 -15.60 -3.24
N ASN A 322 -19.12 -15.74 -2.26
CA ASN A 322 -19.25 -16.73 -1.18
C ASN A 322 -19.85 -16.13 0.09
N ALA A 323 -19.32 -14.99 0.56
CA ALA A 323 -19.89 -14.29 1.71
C ALA A 323 -19.56 -12.80 1.73
N GLY A 324 -20.47 -11.99 2.26
CA GLY A 324 -20.22 -10.57 2.51
C GLY A 324 -19.29 -10.39 3.70
N PHE A 325 -19.76 -10.82 4.87
CA PHE A 325 -18.95 -10.95 6.08
C PHE A 325 -18.66 -12.42 6.38
N TYR A 326 -17.41 -12.71 6.76
CA TYR A 326 -16.97 -14.06 7.08
C TYR A 326 -16.17 -14.10 8.38
N LEU A 327 -16.71 -14.73 9.42
CA LEU A 327 -16.02 -14.92 10.68
C LEU A 327 -15.61 -16.38 10.84
N LEU A 328 -14.35 -16.61 11.19
CA LEU A 328 -13.79 -17.95 11.38
C LEU A 328 -13.10 -18.09 12.73
N GLY A 329 -13.37 -19.20 13.41
CA GLY A 329 -12.64 -19.61 14.60
C GLY A 329 -11.66 -20.73 14.27
N ILE A 330 -10.43 -20.65 14.79
CA ILE A 330 -9.47 -21.75 14.75
C ILE A 330 -9.53 -22.46 16.11
N TYR A 331 -9.81 -23.77 16.09
CA TYR A 331 -10.08 -24.62 17.27
C TYR A 331 -9.06 -24.53 18.42
N LEU A 332 -7.83 -24.07 18.16
CA LEU A 332 -6.74 -24.03 19.15
C LEU A 332 -6.48 -22.64 19.77
N THR A 333 -7.00 -21.55 19.20
CA THR A 333 -6.73 -20.17 19.65
C THR A 333 -7.96 -19.41 20.11
N GLY A 334 -9.13 -20.04 20.10
CA GLY A 334 -10.42 -19.36 20.22
C GLY A 334 -10.82 -18.64 18.93
N GLY A 335 -12.11 -18.30 18.82
CA GLY A 335 -12.62 -17.51 17.69
C GLY A 335 -12.48 -16.00 17.86
N SER A 336 -12.93 -15.25 16.85
CA SER A 336 -13.01 -13.79 16.78
C SER A 336 -14.06 -13.21 17.75
N THR A 337 -13.65 -12.78 18.94
CA THR A 337 -14.52 -12.27 20.02
C THR A 337 -14.51 -10.74 20.15
N GLY A 338 -15.58 -10.15 20.71
CA GLY A 338 -15.62 -8.72 21.03
C GLY A 338 -15.59 -7.78 19.82
N ASN A 339 -15.81 -8.31 18.62
CA ASN A 339 -15.85 -7.50 17.40
C ASN A 339 -17.21 -6.80 17.27
N THR A 340 -17.17 -5.55 16.82
CA THR A 340 -18.37 -4.76 16.48
C THR A 340 -18.51 -4.73 14.96
N ILE A 341 -19.66 -5.17 14.43
CA ILE A 341 -19.99 -5.05 13.00
C ILE A 341 -21.26 -4.21 12.90
N GLU A 342 -21.15 -2.90 12.68
CA GLU A 342 -22.32 -2.01 12.77
C GLU A 342 -22.44 -1.00 11.64
N LYS A 343 -23.67 -0.58 11.32
CA LYS A 343 -23.94 0.51 10.35
C LYS A 343 -23.32 0.28 8.97
N ASN A 344 -23.05 -0.96 8.58
CA ASN A 344 -22.56 -1.32 7.26
C ASN A 344 -23.72 -1.48 6.27
N ASN A 345 -23.41 -1.28 4.99
CA ASN A 345 -24.29 -1.61 3.87
C ASN A 345 -23.87 -2.96 3.29
N ILE A 346 -24.65 -3.99 3.58
CA ILE A 346 -24.41 -5.39 3.21
C ILE A 346 -25.46 -5.76 2.17
N ILE A 347 -25.05 -5.91 0.92
CA ILE A 347 -25.99 -5.99 -0.20
C ILE A 347 -25.59 -7.09 -1.17
N ALA A 348 -26.52 -8.01 -1.44
CA ALA A 348 -26.39 -8.97 -2.55
C ALA A 348 -25.12 -9.83 -2.48
N ASN A 349 -24.70 -10.26 -1.29
CA ASN A 349 -23.56 -11.15 -1.10
C ASN A 349 -24.00 -12.61 -0.93
N GLY A 350 -23.16 -13.53 -1.35
CA GLY A 350 -23.39 -14.97 -1.30
C GLY A 350 -24.39 -15.43 -2.37
N ALA A 351 -25.07 -16.54 -2.09
CA ALA A 351 -25.93 -17.19 -3.09
C ALA A 351 -27.34 -16.57 -3.14
N LEU A 352 -27.75 -16.07 -4.31
CA LEU A 352 -29.12 -15.65 -4.58
C LEU A 352 -30.09 -16.84 -4.50
N GLN A 353 -31.23 -16.63 -3.84
CA GLN A 353 -32.29 -17.62 -3.66
C GLN A 353 -33.48 -17.33 -4.58
N GLY A 354 -34.33 -18.33 -4.80
CA GLY A 354 -35.53 -18.21 -5.67
C GLY A 354 -36.58 -17.23 -5.16
N ASP A 355 -36.56 -16.90 -3.87
CA ASP A 355 -37.39 -15.85 -3.24
C ASP A 355 -36.73 -14.46 -3.30
N GLY A 356 -35.59 -14.34 -4.00
CA GLY A 356 -34.75 -13.16 -4.12
C GLY A 356 -34.04 -12.71 -2.84
N SER A 357 -34.05 -13.52 -1.78
CA SER A 357 -33.12 -13.37 -0.66
C SER A 357 -31.72 -13.83 -1.08
N TYR A 358 -30.72 -13.51 -0.26
CA TYR A 358 -29.37 -14.01 -0.43
C TYR A 358 -29.01 -14.84 0.79
N ARG A 359 -28.29 -15.96 0.63
CA ARG A 359 -27.62 -16.64 1.76
C ARG A 359 -26.21 -16.10 1.92
N TRP A 360 -25.69 -16.10 3.14
CA TRP A 360 -24.30 -15.77 3.45
C TRP A 360 -23.94 -14.29 3.24
N GLN A 361 -24.89 -13.39 3.43
CA GLN A 361 -24.55 -11.98 3.61
C GLN A 361 -23.64 -11.79 4.83
N LEU A 362 -23.87 -12.58 5.88
CA LEU A 362 -22.93 -12.81 6.97
C LEU A 362 -22.88 -14.29 7.32
N ALA A 363 -21.67 -14.83 7.48
CA ALA A 363 -21.43 -16.19 7.96
C ALA A 363 -20.58 -16.18 9.24
N ASN A 364 -21.14 -16.69 10.34
CA ASN A 364 -20.45 -16.86 11.62
C ASN A 364 -20.02 -18.32 11.81
N ASN A 365 -18.80 -18.66 11.39
CA ASN A 365 -18.24 -20.00 11.49
C ASN A 365 -17.32 -20.14 12.71
N GLN A 366 -17.85 -19.81 13.90
CA GLN A 366 -17.10 -19.87 15.15
C GLN A 366 -18.01 -20.12 16.37
N PRO A 367 -17.43 -20.52 17.52
CA PRO A 367 -18.18 -20.72 18.76
C PRO A 367 -18.69 -19.45 19.45
N ASN A 368 -18.22 -18.28 19.05
CA ASN A 368 -18.51 -17.03 19.76
C ASN A 368 -19.63 -16.23 19.12
N GLU A 369 -20.40 -15.56 19.96
CA GLU A 369 -21.48 -14.68 19.51
C GLU A 369 -20.95 -13.41 18.84
N VAL A 370 -21.75 -12.89 17.91
CA VAL A 370 -21.42 -11.67 17.14
C VAL A 370 -22.62 -10.73 17.15
N SER A 371 -22.39 -9.46 17.47
CA SER A 371 -23.41 -8.40 17.38
C SER A 371 -23.29 -7.66 16.06
N THR A 372 -24.42 -7.49 15.37
CA THR A 372 -24.51 -6.88 14.02
C THR A 372 -25.51 -5.73 13.95
N ALA A 373 -25.55 -4.89 14.98
CA ALA A 373 -26.55 -3.83 15.11
C ALA A 373 -26.44 -2.74 14.02
N GLY A 374 -27.57 -2.20 13.58
CA GLY A 374 -27.66 -1.06 12.67
C GLY A 374 -27.20 -1.30 11.23
N ASN A 375 -26.88 -2.55 10.85
CA ASN A 375 -26.52 -2.86 9.46
C ASN A 375 -27.76 -2.84 8.54
N TRP A 376 -27.57 -2.36 7.31
CA TRP A 376 -28.53 -2.49 6.22
C TRP A 376 -28.20 -3.74 5.40
N TRP A 377 -29.20 -4.58 5.13
CA TRP A 377 -29.03 -5.91 4.51
C TRP A 377 -29.53 -5.97 3.05
N GLY A 378 -29.70 -4.81 2.41
CA GLY A 378 -30.26 -4.70 1.07
C GLY A 378 -31.80 -4.70 1.02
N THR A 379 -32.48 -4.94 2.15
CA THR A 379 -33.93 -4.98 2.24
C THR A 379 -34.42 -4.65 3.66
N ALA A 380 -35.69 -4.22 3.77
CA ALA A 380 -36.39 -4.04 5.05
C ALA A 380 -37.24 -5.27 5.44
N ASP A 381 -37.28 -6.31 4.60
CA ASP A 381 -38.01 -7.55 4.89
C ASP A 381 -37.21 -8.43 5.86
N THR A 382 -37.66 -8.50 7.12
CA THR A 382 -37.00 -9.25 8.20
C THR A 382 -36.86 -10.73 7.91
N THR A 383 -37.75 -11.33 7.11
CA THR A 383 -37.67 -12.74 6.73
C THR A 383 -36.46 -12.99 5.83
N ARG A 384 -36.28 -12.11 4.83
CA ARG A 384 -35.14 -12.16 3.91
C ARG A 384 -33.83 -11.80 4.61
N ILE A 385 -33.87 -10.91 5.60
CA ILE A 385 -32.72 -10.57 6.45
C ILE A 385 -32.27 -11.81 7.22
N ASN A 386 -33.19 -12.45 7.96
CA ASN A 386 -32.87 -13.63 8.76
C ASN A 386 -32.33 -14.79 7.89
N ALA A 387 -32.94 -15.02 6.73
CA ALA A 387 -32.47 -16.02 5.76
C ALA A 387 -31.06 -15.75 5.21
N SER A 388 -30.57 -14.51 5.33
CA SER A 388 -29.27 -14.10 4.81
C SER A 388 -28.09 -14.25 5.76
N ILE A 389 -28.37 -14.61 7.01
CA ILE A 389 -27.39 -14.75 8.08
C ILE A 389 -27.24 -16.24 8.38
N HIS A 390 -25.99 -16.71 8.42
CA HIS A 390 -25.66 -18.11 8.68
C HIS A 390 -24.92 -18.25 10.01
N ASP A 391 -25.49 -19.02 10.94
CA ASP A 391 -24.86 -19.57 12.14
C ASP A 391 -24.82 -21.11 12.05
N TRP A 392 -23.76 -21.75 12.54
CA TRP A 392 -23.55 -23.20 12.38
C TRP A 392 -24.32 -24.07 13.37
N THR A 393 -25.20 -23.49 14.21
CA THR A 393 -26.14 -24.26 15.01
C THR A 393 -27.19 -24.85 14.07
N TYR A 394 -27.25 -26.17 13.96
CA TYR A 394 -28.14 -26.91 13.05
C TYR A 394 -29.61 -26.76 13.49
N ASP A 395 -30.17 -25.56 13.37
CA ASP A 395 -31.57 -25.28 13.65
C ASP A 395 -32.37 -25.52 12.36
N VAL A 396 -33.40 -26.37 12.44
CA VAL A 396 -34.26 -26.72 11.30
C VAL A 396 -35.23 -25.58 10.89
N GLY A 397 -34.90 -24.35 11.29
CA GLY A 397 -35.40 -23.09 10.78
C GLY A 397 -34.27 -22.06 10.75
N TRP A 398 -33.58 -21.97 9.62
CA TRP A 398 -32.72 -20.88 9.14
C TRP A 398 -32.58 -19.68 10.10
N GLY A 399 -31.49 -19.68 10.86
CA GLY A 399 -30.98 -18.56 11.65
C GLY A 399 -31.83 -18.26 12.89
N ASN A 400 -31.41 -18.76 14.05
CA ASN A 400 -31.91 -18.23 15.32
C ASN A 400 -31.11 -16.96 15.67
N VAL A 401 -31.34 -15.94 14.86
CA VAL A 401 -30.94 -14.57 15.13
C VAL A 401 -31.66 -14.15 16.42
N THR A 402 -30.97 -14.25 17.56
CA THR A 402 -31.53 -13.89 18.85
C THR A 402 -31.80 -12.39 18.87
N THR A 403 -33.00 -12.00 18.45
CA THR A 403 -33.56 -10.70 18.82
C THR A 403 -33.88 -10.77 20.31
N SER A 404 -33.11 -10.07 21.13
CA SER A 404 -33.39 -9.95 22.57
C SER A 404 -34.76 -9.27 22.79
N PRO A 405 -35.49 -9.59 23.86
CA PRO A 405 -36.23 -10.82 24.10
C PRO A 405 -37.74 -10.54 24.13
N ASN A 406 -38.53 -11.45 23.55
CA ASN A 406 -39.87 -11.79 24.02
C ASN A 406 -40.34 -13.08 23.33
N HIS A 407 -39.93 -14.26 23.84
CA HIS A 407 -40.85 -15.39 24.06
C HIS A 407 -40.12 -16.61 24.67
N ASP A 408 -40.67 -17.14 25.76
CA ASP A 408 -40.37 -18.48 26.28
C ASP A 408 -40.84 -19.58 25.31
N TRP A 409 -40.10 -20.71 25.23
CA TRP A 409 -40.65 -22.06 25.49
C TRP A 409 -39.57 -23.16 25.48
N THR A 410 -39.85 -24.21 26.26
CA THR A 410 -38.95 -25.22 26.84
C THR A 410 -38.89 -26.56 26.08
N GLY A 411 -37.70 -27.19 25.97
CA GLY A 411 -37.57 -28.65 25.80
C GLY A 411 -36.32 -29.19 25.06
N TRP A 412 -35.27 -29.57 25.81
CA TRP A 412 -34.15 -30.55 25.59
C TRP A 412 -33.79 -30.98 24.14
N THR A 413 -32.54 -30.96 23.63
CA THR A 413 -31.17 -31.00 24.19
C THR A 413 -30.16 -30.24 23.32
N TYR A 414 -29.35 -29.42 23.98
CA TYR A 414 -28.26 -28.59 23.47
C TYR A 414 -27.11 -29.39 22.81
N ASP A 415 -26.58 -28.89 21.70
CA ASP A 415 -25.15 -29.00 21.38
C ASP A 415 -24.50 -27.61 21.58
N ALA A 416 -23.93 -27.42 22.77
CA ALA A 416 -23.62 -26.12 23.40
C ALA A 416 -22.29 -25.49 22.92
N GLY A 417 -21.97 -25.59 21.63
CA GLY A 417 -20.63 -25.31 21.12
C GLY A 417 -20.47 -24.19 20.10
N TRP A 418 -21.54 -23.60 19.55
CA TRP A 418 -21.46 -22.67 18.41
C TRP A 418 -22.16 -21.32 18.70
N GLY A 419 -21.60 -20.21 18.19
CA GLY A 419 -21.99 -18.86 18.60
C GLY A 419 -23.12 -18.23 17.78
N ASN A 420 -24.11 -17.65 18.46
CA ASN A 420 -25.27 -17.00 17.85
C ASN A 420 -24.91 -15.66 17.18
N VAL A 421 -25.73 -15.20 16.22
CA VAL A 421 -25.65 -13.83 15.68
C VAL A 421 -26.82 -13.00 16.21
N THR A 422 -26.55 -12.02 17.06
CA THR A 422 -27.56 -11.04 17.51
C THR A 422 -27.64 -9.91 16.48
N THR A 423 -28.83 -9.68 15.92
CA THR A 423 -29.04 -8.59 14.96
C THR A 423 -30.04 -7.56 15.47
N SER A 424 -29.82 -6.31 15.07
CA SER A 424 -30.80 -5.24 15.15
C SER A 424 -30.73 -4.50 13.81
N PRO A 425 -31.42 -5.00 12.77
CA PRO A 425 -31.24 -4.51 11.42
C PRO A 425 -31.76 -3.07 11.29
N ARG A 426 -31.11 -2.30 10.43
CA ARG A 426 -31.63 -1.01 9.99
C ARG A 426 -32.70 -1.24 8.94
N LEU A 427 -33.88 -0.61 9.09
CA LEU A 427 -35.03 -0.82 8.19
C LEU A 427 -35.43 0.43 7.39
N ASP A 428 -34.88 1.59 7.74
CA ASP A 428 -35.11 2.88 7.08
C ASP A 428 -34.15 3.14 5.89
N GLY A 429 -33.42 2.11 5.44
CA GLY A 429 -32.59 2.13 4.23
C GLY A 429 -31.07 2.06 4.49
N PRO A 430 -30.26 2.25 3.42
CA PRO A 430 -28.80 2.17 3.48
C PRO A 430 -28.19 3.17 4.46
N SER A 431 -27.28 2.70 5.30
CA SER A 431 -26.49 3.49 6.25
C SER A 431 -25.85 4.69 5.54
N PRO A 432 -26.12 5.93 5.98
CA PRO A 432 -25.63 7.13 5.29
C PRO A 432 -24.15 7.41 5.57
N CYS A 433 -23.55 6.78 6.59
CA CYS A 433 -22.13 6.92 6.86
C CYS A 433 -21.27 6.05 5.95
N ALA A 434 -21.83 4.95 5.43
CA ALA A 434 -21.08 4.08 4.54
C ALA A 434 -20.90 4.74 3.17
N PRO A 435 -19.73 4.56 2.54
CA PRO A 435 -19.48 5.11 1.22
C PRO A 435 -20.51 4.53 0.27
N THR A 436 -21.17 5.39 -0.51
CA THR A 436 -21.78 4.92 -1.75
C THR A 436 -20.62 4.64 -2.69
N PRO A 437 -20.42 3.40 -3.17
CA PRO A 437 -19.51 3.19 -4.26
C PRO A 437 -20.02 4.09 -5.38
N GLU A 438 -19.18 5.02 -5.82
CA GLU A 438 -19.31 5.50 -7.18
C GLU A 438 -19.44 4.21 -8.02
N PRO A 439 -20.53 4.02 -8.79
CA PRO A 439 -20.62 2.85 -9.66
C PRO A 439 -19.32 2.84 -10.43
N TYR A 440 -18.49 1.79 -10.27
CA TYR A 440 -17.11 1.75 -10.76
C TYR A 440 -17.07 2.49 -12.10
N ALA A 441 -16.59 3.73 -12.06
CA ALA A 441 -16.70 4.58 -13.23
C ALA A 441 -15.58 4.09 -14.11
N PHE A 442 -15.89 3.07 -14.90
CA PHE A 442 -15.06 2.63 -16.00
C PHE A 442 -14.60 3.90 -16.70
N THR A 443 -13.30 4.04 -16.85
CA THR A 443 -12.72 5.16 -17.56
C THR A 443 -12.49 4.76 -19.00
N THR A 444 -12.17 5.74 -19.85
CA THR A 444 -11.68 5.45 -21.19
C THR A 444 -10.39 4.60 -21.15
N ALA A 445 -9.58 4.69 -20.08
CA ALA A 445 -8.40 3.85 -19.89
C ALA A 445 -8.77 2.38 -19.62
N ASP A 446 -9.83 2.11 -18.84
CA ASP A 446 -10.32 0.74 -18.63
C ASP A 446 -10.78 0.08 -19.95
N ALA A 447 -11.33 0.88 -20.88
CA ALA A 447 -11.72 0.36 -22.20
C ALA A 447 -10.50 -0.07 -23.02
N VAL A 448 -9.39 0.68 -22.94
CA VAL A 448 -8.12 0.31 -23.57
C VAL A 448 -7.58 -0.99 -22.97
N ILE A 449 -7.66 -1.15 -21.65
CA ILE A 449 -7.21 -2.39 -20.98
C ILE A 449 -8.05 -3.59 -21.44
N ALA A 450 -9.38 -3.45 -21.52
CA ALA A 450 -10.26 -4.50 -22.02
C ALA A 450 -9.94 -4.87 -23.48
N LEU A 451 -9.63 -3.88 -24.32
CA LEU A 451 -9.14 -4.10 -25.70
C LEU A 451 -7.82 -4.89 -25.71
N GLU A 452 -6.86 -4.54 -24.87
CA GLU A 452 -5.58 -5.23 -24.76
C GLU A 452 -5.75 -6.69 -24.30
N ILE A 453 -6.67 -6.97 -23.37
CA ILE A 453 -7.02 -8.34 -22.97
C ILE A 453 -7.70 -9.09 -24.13
N ALA A 454 -8.63 -8.44 -24.83
CA ALA A 454 -9.37 -9.05 -25.94
C ALA A 454 -8.46 -9.48 -27.11
N VAL A 455 -7.35 -8.76 -27.34
CA VAL A 455 -6.35 -9.13 -28.35
C VAL A 455 -5.23 -10.03 -27.80
N GLY A 456 -5.34 -10.49 -26.56
CA GLY A 456 -4.35 -11.36 -25.92
C GLY A 456 -3.02 -10.67 -25.56
N SER A 457 -2.98 -9.34 -25.59
CA SER A 457 -1.82 -8.55 -25.16
C SER A 457 -1.73 -8.41 -23.64
N ARG A 458 -2.80 -8.80 -22.92
CA ARG A 458 -2.82 -8.91 -21.45
C ARG A 458 -3.46 -10.24 -21.00
N PRO A 459 -3.12 -10.72 -19.80
CA PRO A 459 -3.82 -11.86 -19.19
C PRO A 459 -5.33 -11.60 -19.02
N PRO A 460 -6.18 -12.63 -19.10
CA PRO A 460 -7.61 -12.51 -18.81
C PRO A 460 -7.86 -11.95 -17.41
N ASN A 461 -8.74 -10.96 -17.31
CA ASN A 461 -9.14 -10.38 -16.03
C ASN A 461 -10.67 -10.19 -16.05
N SER A 462 -11.37 -10.96 -15.23
CA SER A 462 -12.83 -11.00 -15.17
C SER A 462 -13.48 -9.66 -14.79
N ARG A 463 -12.71 -8.72 -14.22
CA ARG A 463 -13.17 -7.33 -14.02
C ARG A 463 -13.63 -6.67 -15.32
N TYR A 464 -12.99 -7.01 -16.43
CA TYR A 464 -13.27 -6.43 -17.73
C TYR A 464 -14.24 -7.27 -18.56
N ASP A 465 -14.83 -8.33 -18.00
CA ASP A 465 -15.94 -9.08 -18.63
C ASP A 465 -17.26 -8.48 -18.13
N VAL A 466 -17.59 -7.29 -18.64
CA VAL A 466 -18.80 -6.56 -18.23
C VAL A 466 -20.04 -7.02 -18.97
N SER A 467 -19.88 -7.80 -20.04
CA SER A 467 -20.95 -8.50 -20.73
C SER A 467 -21.41 -9.75 -19.96
N GLY A 468 -20.53 -10.33 -19.14
CA GLY A 468 -20.80 -11.51 -18.33
C GLY A 468 -20.80 -12.81 -19.14
N ASP A 469 -20.11 -12.84 -20.28
CA ASP A 469 -20.10 -13.99 -21.19
C ASP A 469 -18.95 -14.98 -20.90
N GLY A 470 -18.13 -14.69 -19.89
CA GLY A 470 -16.98 -15.47 -19.47
C GLY A 470 -15.69 -15.12 -20.21
N ARG A 471 -15.67 -14.09 -21.06
CA ARG A 471 -14.50 -13.65 -21.83
C ARG A 471 -14.44 -12.12 -21.90
N VAL A 472 -13.23 -11.57 -21.79
CA VAL A 472 -13.03 -10.15 -22.08
C VAL A 472 -12.82 -9.98 -23.58
N THR A 473 -13.75 -9.29 -24.23
CA THR A 473 -13.77 -9.06 -25.67
C THR A 473 -13.82 -7.56 -26.00
N SER A 474 -13.78 -7.22 -27.29
CA SER A 474 -14.01 -5.85 -27.74
C SER A 474 -15.42 -5.35 -27.41
N LEU A 475 -16.39 -6.24 -27.19
CA LEU A 475 -17.73 -5.88 -26.73
C LEU A 475 -17.67 -5.32 -25.31
N ASP A 476 -16.90 -5.94 -24.42
CA ASP A 476 -16.72 -5.47 -23.06
C ASP A 476 -16.00 -4.12 -23.03
N ALA A 477 -14.96 -3.94 -23.84
CA ALA A 477 -14.29 -2.66 -24.01
C ALA A 477 -15.25 -1.55 -24.46
N LEU A 478 -16.19 -1.86 -25.36
CA LEU A 478 -17.20 -0.93 -25.81
C LEU A 478 -18.21 -0.59 -24.70
N ILE A 479 -18.68 -1.58 -23.93
CA ILE A 479 -19.59 -1.37 -22.80
C ILE A 479 -18.92 -0.48 -21.75
N ILE A 480 -17.65 -0.76 -21.43
CA ILE A 480 -16.81 0.02 -20.52
C ILE A 480 -16.65 1.46 -21.02
N LEU A 481 -16.41 1.66 -22.32
CA LEU A 481 -16.31 3.00 -22.92
C LEU A 481 -17.64 3.77 -22.86
N GLN A 482 -18.77 3.09 -23.06
CA GLN A 482 -20.11 3.68 -22.93
C GLN A 482 -20.44 4.06 -21.49
N MET A 483 -20.05 3.19 -20.53
CA MET A 483 -20.16 3.46 -19.09
C MET A 483 -19.30 4.68 -18.71
N ALA A 484 -18.10 4.80 -19.26
CA ALA A 484 -17.19 5.94 -19.04
C ALA A 484 -17.73 7.27 -19.57
N ALA A 485 -18.51 7.24 -20.65
CA ALA A 485 -19.09 8.42 -21.27
C ALA A 485 -20.37 8.94 -20.57
N GLY A 486 -20.79 8.34 -19.45
CA GLY A 486 -21.99 8.76 -18.71
C GLY A 486 -23.31 8.31 -19.34
N GLY A 487 -23.29 7.21 -20.12
CA GLY A 487 -24.49 6.65 -20.74
C GLY A 487 -25.47 6.14 -19.70
N LYS A 488 -26.46 6.97 -19.34
CA LYS A 488 -27.65 6.55 -18.58
C LYS A 488 -28.35 5.43 -19.36
N ARG A 489 -28.53 4.27 -18.72
CA ARG A 489 -29.66 3.39 -19.03
C ARG A 489 -30.88 3.85 -18.25
#